data_AF-A0A2V8GSR9-F1
#
_entry.id   AF-A0A2V8GSR9-F1
#
_cell.length_a   1.000
_cell.length_b   1.000
_cell.length_c   1.000
_cell.angle_alpha   90.00
_cell.angle_beta   90.00
_cell.angle_gamma   90.00
#
_symmetry.space_group_name_H-M   'P 1'
#
loop_
_entity.id
_entity.type
_entity.pdbx_description
1 polymer ?
#
loop_
_entity_poly.entity_id
_entity_poly.type
_entity_poly.pdbx_seq_one_letter_code
_entity_poly.pdbx_strand_id
1 'polypeptide(L)'
;MPPHIRDALHHQADLRNLIEVVLDLGRPPEARFPNRAINMSDSPITREDLDYVTHRVGAFTQDNRAGIERTLHRISAIRNRRDSVVGLTCRVGRAVFGTVDILRDVIESGKSLLLLGRPGVGKTTLLRESARVLSTELVKRVIIVDTSNEIGGDGDIAHPGIGASRRMQVPRPDLQHAVMIEAVENHMPEVIVIDEIGTEAEALAARTIAERGVQLIATAHGQTLDNLLMNPTLSDLLGGIHAVTLSDEEARRRGTQKTVLERKAPPTFDTLVEIRNREELSVYHETSSVVDAFLRGRSARPEVRLRKADGYEVVGQAAAAIPELPKHRDRERPSQAPSARKTMCIYPYGVSKDRLLRAITDLQVSATIAKTPKDADIALTLKAHEKRQPRTVKDLEDLGLE
;
A
#
# COMPACT_ATOMS: atom_id res chain seq x y z
N MET A 1 -0.94 -6.52 -34.70
CA MET A 1 -2.32 -6.03 -34.92
C MET A 1 -2.72 -6.28 -36.36
N PRO A 2 -4.01 -6.56 -36.65
CA PRO A 2 -4.54 -6.63 -38.02
C PRO A 2 -4.14 -5.38 -38.82
N PRO A 3 -3.86 -5.50 -40.13
CA PRO A 3 -3.30 -4.39 -40.92
C PRO A 3 -4.12 -3.10 -40.85
N HIS A 4 -5.45 -3.20 -41.02
CA HIS A 4 -6.32 -2.01 -40.99
C HIS A 4 -6.27 -1.28 -39.63
N ILE A 5 -6.16 -2.02 -38.53
CA ILE A 5 -6.02 -1.47 -37.18
C ILE A 5 -4.65 -0.84 -36.98
N ARG A 6 -3.59 -1.55 -37.38
CA ARG A 6 -2.21 -1.07 -37.30
C ARG A 6 -2.05 0.24 -38.07
N ASP A 7 -2.59 0.31 -39.27
CA ASP A 7 -2.46 1.47 -40.13
C ASP A 7 -3.24 2.65 -39.53
N ALA A 8 -4.46 2.43 -39.01
CA ALA A 8 -5.21 3.47 -38.28
C ALA A 8 -4.48 3.99 -37.03
N LEU A 9 -3.79 3.12 -36.30
CA LEU A 9 -2.94 3.50 -35.16
C LEU A 9 -1.75 4.36 -35.59
N HIS A 10 -1.10 4.05 -36.72
CA HIS A 10 0.04 4.83 -37.22
C HIS A 10 -0.34 6.26 -37.65
N HIS A 11 -1.61 6.51 -37.98
CA HIS A 11 -2.09 7.86 -38.27
C HIS A 11 -2.32 8.72 -37.01
N GLN A 12 -2.22 8.15 -35.81
CA GLN A 12 -2.38 8.90 -34.56
C GLN A 12 -1.06 9.59 -34.17
N ALA A 13 -1.08 10.92 -34.10
CA ALA A 13 0.09 11.71 -33.72
C ALA A 13 0.63 11.39 -32.32
N ASP A 14 -0.25 10.97 -31.40
CA ASP A 14 0.04 10.60 -30.03
C ASP A 14 0.14 9.07 -29.81
N LEU A 15 0.41 8.27 -30.87
CA LEU A 15 0.55 6.80 -30.78
C LEU A 15 1.47 6.34 -29.63
N ARG A 16 2.51 7.12 -29.33
CA ARG A 16 3.44 6.84 -28.21
C ARG A 16 2.74 6.77 -26.85
N ASN A 17 1.57 7.39 -26.70
CA ASN A 17 0.77 7.43 -25.49
C ASN A 17 -0.36 6.38 -25.46
N LEU A 18 -0.48 5.53 -26.48
CA LEU A 18 -1.50 4.47 -26.55
C LEU A 18 -1.47 3.60 -25.29
N ILE A 19 -2.60 3.43 -24.62
CA ILE A 19 -2.73 2.63 -23.40
C ILE A 19 -3.16 1.22 -23.74
N GLU A 20 -4.24 1.07 -24.51
CA GLU A 20 -4.77 -0.23 -24.90
C GLU A 20 -5.58 -0.15 -26.19
N VAL A 21 -5.74 -1.31 -26.83
CA VAL A 21 -6.59 -1.55 -27.99
C VAL A 21 -7.62 -2.61 -27.62
N VAL A 22 -8.89 -2.33 -27.83
CA VAL A 22 -10.03 -3.21 -27.53
C VAL A 22 -10.64 -3.71 -28.84
N LEU A 23 -10.75 -5.03 -28.96
CA LEU A 23 -11.29 -5.72 -30.14
C LEU A 23 -12.43 -6.61 -29.69
N ASP A 24 -13.68 -6.25 -29.98
CA ASP A 24 -14.86 -7.04 -29.64
C ASP A 24 -15.56 -7.49 -30.93
N LEU A 25 -15.83 -8.80 -31.07
CA LEU A 25 -16.50 -9.33 -32.25
C LEU A 25 -17.82 -8.60 -32.54
N GLY A 26 -17.95 -8.06 -33.75
CA GLY A 26 -19.14 -7.32 -34.18
C GLY A 26 -19.18 -5.84 -33.74
N ARG A 27 -18.12 -5.32 -33.11
CA ARG A 27 -18.02 -3.90 -32.72
C ARG A 27 -16.85 -3.20 -33.41
N PRO A 28 -16.94 -1.88 -33.65
CA PRO A 28 -15.79 -1.08 -34.05
C PRO A 28 -14.61 -1.27 -33.10
N PRO A 29 -13.37 -1.37 -33.61
CA PRO A 29 -12.20 -1.47 -32.74
C PRO A 29 -11.86 -0.13 -32.10
N GLU A 30 -11.56 -0.16 -30.81
CA GLU A 30 -11.33 1.04 -30.00
C GLU A 30 -9.87 1.14 -29.56
N ALA A 31 -9.26 2.31 -29.68
CA ALA A 31 -7.96 2.63 -29.09
C ALA A 31 -8.12 3.65 -27.97
N ARG A 32 -7.49 3.39 -26.82
CA ARG A 32 -7.53 4.26 -25.63
C ARG A 32 -6.19 4.94 -25.38
N PHE A 33 -6.28 6.23 -25.08
CA PHE A 33 -5.18 7.13 -24.72
C PHE A 33 -5.52 7.80 -23.37
N PRO A 34 -4.58 8.49 -22.71
CA PRO A 34 -4.82 9.06 -21.37
C PRO A 34 -6.05 9.95 -21.26
N ASN A 35 -6.35 10.73 -22.31
CA ASN A 35 -7.41 11.74 -22.29
C ASN A 35 -8.52 11.49 -23.33
N ARG A 36 -8.47 10.38 -24.08
CA ARG A 36 -9.41 10.11 -25.17
C ARG A 36 -9.49 8.62 -25.51
N ALA A 37 -10.63 8.20 -26.05
CA ALA A 37 -10.79 6.93 -26.74
C ALA A 37 -11.31 7.21 -28.15
N ILE A 38 -10.88 6.42 -29.13
CA ILE A 38 -11.30 6.56 -30.52
C ILE A 38 -11.66 5.21 -31.11
N ASN A 39 -12.69 5.21 -31.96
CA ASN A 39 -12.90 4.10 -32.89
C ASN A 39 -11.91 4.25 -34.04
N MET A 40 -11.17 3.19 -34.33
CA MET A 40 -10.13 3.20 -35.38
C MET A 40 -10.70 2.95 -36.78
N SER A 41 -11.89 2.37 -36.85
CA SER A 41 -12.68 2.18 -38.07
C SER A 41 -14.15 2.02 -37.72
N ASP A 42 -15.05 2.36 -38.65
CA ASP A 42 -16.49 2.07 -38.51
C ASP A 42 -16.80 0.59 -38.79
N SER A 43 -15.90 -0.10 -39.50
CA SER A 43 -16.00 -1.54 -39.76
C SER A 43 -15.90 -2.33 -38.46
N PRO A 44 -16.85 -3.26 -38.20
CA PRO A 44 -16.82 -4.07 -37.00
C PRO A 44 -15.70 -5.12 -37.07
N ILE A 45 -15.15 -5.46 -35.90
CA ILE A 45 -14.17 -6.53 -35.75
C ILE A 45 -14.76 -7.87 -36.15
N THR A 46 -14.01 -8.58 -36.99
CA THR A 46 -14.38 -9.90 -37.50
C THR A 46 -13.73 -11.02 -36.71
N ARG A 47 -14.18 -12.26 -36.98
CA ARG A 47 -13.55 -13.48 -36.48
C ARG A 47 -12.08 -13.56 -36.92
N GLU A 48 -11.81 -13.20 -38.18
CA GLU A 48 -10.47 -13.21 -38.76
C GLU A 48 -9.53 -12.21 -38.07
N ASP A 49 -10.02 -11.06 -37.64
CA ASP A 49 -9.21 -10.07 -36.91
C ASP A 49 -8.76 -10.57 -35.54
N LEU A 50 -9.68 -11.19 -34.80
CA LEU A 50 -9.35 -11.81 -33.52
C LEU A 50 -8.35 -12.93 -33.72
N ASP A 51 -8.59 -13.80 -34.71
CA ASP A 51 -7.72 -14.92 -35.02
C ASP A 51 -6.35 -14.44 -35.49
N TYR A 52 -6.28 -13.35 -36.25
CA TYR A 52 -5.03 -12.71 -36.67
C TYR A 52 -4.14 -12.36 -35.47
N VAL A 53 -4.75 -11.83 -34.39
CA VAL A 53 -4.03 -11.50 -33.16
C VAL A 53 -3.66 -12.76 -32.40
N THR A 54 -4.60 -13.67 -32.16
CA THR A 54 -4.36 -14.87 -31.33
C THR A 54 -3.29 -15.78 -31.91
N HIS A 55 -3.16 -15.89 -33.23
CA HIS A 55 -2.10 -16.69 -33.87
C HIS A 55 -0.70 -16.07 -33.81
N ARG A 56 -0.59 -14.80 -33.40
CA ARG A 56 0.68 -14.05 -33.33
C ARG A 56 1.12 -13.71 -31.91
N VAL A 57 0.30 -14.04 -30.92
CA VAL A 57 0.65 -13.93 -29.50
C VAL A 57 0.96 -15.32 -28.96
N GLY A 58 1.68 -15.39 -27.83
CA GLY A 58 1.92 -16.65 -27.14
C GLY A 58 0.63 -17.35 -26.71
N ALA A 59 0.73 -18.60 -26.27
CA ALA A 59 -0.41 -19.34 -25.76
C ALA A 59 -1.05 -18.60 -24.57
N PHE A 60 -2.38 -18.61 -24.52
CA PHE A 60 -3.10 -18.06 -23.38
C PHE A 60 -2.95 -18.96 -22.16
N THR A 61 -2.63 -18.35 -21.02
CA THR A 61 -2.58 -18.97 -19.70
C THR A 61 -3.98 -19.23 -19.14
N GLN A 62 -4.06 -19.92 -18.01
CA GLN A 62 -5.33 -20.31 -17.37
C GLN A 62 -6.22 -19.12 -16.98
N ASP A 63 -5.65 -17.93 -16.81
CA ASP A 63 -6.37 -16.68 -16.51
C ASP A 63 -6.77 -15.88 -17.77
N ASN A 64 -6.73 -16.52 -18.95
CA ASN A 64 -7.03 -15.93 -20.26
C ASN A 64 -6.12 -14.75 -20.64
N ARG A 65 -4.86 -14.78 -20.21
CA ARG A 65 -3.86 -13.79 -20.59
C ARG A 65 -2.79 -14.40 -21.48
N ALA A 66 -2.24 -13.59 -22.35
CA ALA A 66 -1.02 -13.87 -23.10
C ALA A 66 -0.23 -12.57 -23.12
N GLY A 67 1.08 -12.64 -23.27
CA GLY A 67 1.86 -11.46 -23.58
C GLY A 67 2.82 -11.71 -24.73
N ILE A 68 3.64 -10.70 -24.98
CA ILE A 68 4.65 -10.74 -26.03
C ILE A 68 6.01 -10.77 -25.34
N GLU A 69 6.77 -11.83 -25.57
CA GLU A 69 8.08 -12.05 -24.94
C GLU A 69 8.98 -10.82 -25.10
N ARG A 70 9.81 -10.56 -24.09
CA ARG A 70 10.71 -9.39 -24.03
C ARG A 70 10.01 -8.03 -24.05
N THR A 71 8.68 -7.98 -24.01
CA THR A 71 7.88 -6.75 -23.86
C THR A 71 7.08 -6.79 -22.55
N LEU A 72 6.40 -5.69 -22.22
CA LEU A 72 5.41 -5.64 -21.15
C LEU A 72 3.97 -5.62 -21.71
N HIS A 73 3.79 -5.92 -23.00
CA HIS A 73 2.49 -5.94 -23.63
C HIS A 73 1.70 -7.17 -23.20
N ARG A 74 0.42 -6.94 -22.87
CA ARG A 74 -0.48 -7.98 -22.35
C ARG A 74 -1.76 -8.02 -23.16
N ILE A 75 -2.19 -9.20 -23.52
CA ILE A 75 -3.39 -9.48 -24.30
C ILE A 75 -4.31 -10.33 -23.42
N SER A 76 -5.49 -9.82 -23.10
CA SER A 76 -6.49 -10.54 -22.31
C SER A 76 -7.66 -10.94 -23.20
N ALA A 77 -7.96 -12.23 -23.23
CA ALA A 77 -9.05 -12.78 -24.02
C ALA A 77 -10.36 -12.85 -23.23
N ILE A 78 -11.45 -12.46 -23.89
CA ILE A 78 -12.81 -12.76 -23.45
C ILE A 78 -13.27 -13.97 -24.24
N ARG A 79 -13.73 -15.03 -23.57
CA ARG A 79 -14.21 -16.24 -24.22
C ARG A 79 -15.72 -16.43 -24.04
N ASN A 80 -16.37 -17.01 -25.05
CA ASN A 80 -17.76 -17.41 -24.94
C ASN A 80 -17.90 -18.77 -24.23
N ARG A 81 -19.13 -19.26 -24.07
CA ARG A 81 -19.42 -20.56 -23.42
C ARG A 81 -18.89 -21.79 -24.17
N ARG A 82 -18.43 -21.63 -25.41
CA ARG A 82 -17.79 -22.66 -26.23
C ARG A 82 -16.26 -22.50 -26.27
N ASP A 83 -15.73 -21.73 -25.32
CA ASP A 83 -14.30 -21.43 -25.16
C ASP A 83 -13.67 -20.67 -26.36
N SER A 84 -14.48 -20.15 -27.28
CA SER A 84 -13.98 -19.34 -28.40
C SER A 84 -13.73 -17.91 -27.95
N VAL A 85 -12.56 -17.35 -28.31
CA VAL A 85 -12.21 -15.94 -28.03
C VAL A 85 -13.18 -15.02 -28.76
N VAL A 86 -13.99 -14.22 -28.09
CA VAL A 86 -14.93 -13.26 -28.70
C VAL A 86 -14.56 -11.80 -28.50
N GLY A 87 -13.52 -11.55 -27.71
CA GLY A 87 -12.92 -10.23 -27.57
C GLY A 87 -11.50 -10.28 -27.05
N LEU A 88 -10.74 -9.22 -27.29
CA LEU A 88 -9.36 -9.04 -26.87
C LEU A 88 -9.16 -7.63 -26.30
N THR A 89 -8.48 -7.54 -25.16
CA THR A 89 -7.93 -6.29 -24.63
C THR A 89 -6.41 -6.36 -24.72
N CYS A 90 -5.82 -5.55 -25.60
CA CYS A 90 -4.39 -5.52 -25.84
C CYS A 90 -3.78 -4.28 -25.18
N ARG A 91 -3.18 -4.45 -24.01
CA ARG A 91 -2.54 -3.40 -23.21
C ARG A 91 -1.10 -3.18 -23.62
N VAL A 92 -0.74 -1.91 -23.77
CA VAL A 92 0.60 -1.47 -24.13
C VAL A 92 1.41 -1.19 -22.87
N GLY A 93 2.08 -2.22 -22.34
CA GLY A 93 3.04 -2.03 -21.25
C GLY A 93 4.31 -1.31 -21.71
N ARG A 94 4.87 -0.50 -20.82
CA ARG A 94 6.11 0.27 -21.02
C ARG A 94 6.94 0.22 -19.75
N ALA A 95 8.26 0.16 -19.90
CA ALA A 95 9.17 0.41 -18.80
C ALA A 95 9.40 1.92 -18.68
N VAL A 96 9.32 2.43 -17.44
CA VAL A 96 9.64 3.81 -17.10
C VAL A 96 10.86 3.76 -16.20
N PHE A 97 11.85 4.61 -16.49
CA PHE A 97 13.11 4.74 -15.76
C PHE A 97 13.21 6.13 -15.12
N GLY A 98 14.10 6.30 -14.15
CA GLY A 98 14.25 7.48 -13.29
C GLY A 98 13.21 7.57 -12.16
N THR A 99 12.30 6.60 -12.04
CA THR A 99 11.27 6.64 -10.98
C THR A 99 11.85 6.32 -9.60
N VAL A 100 12.91 5.52 -9.55
CA VAL A 100 13.58 5.08 -8.32
C VAL A 100 14.41 6.17 -7.65
N ASP A 101 14.76 7.25 -8.35
CA ASP A 101 15.69 8.29 -7.86
C ASP A 101 15.22 8.93 -6.54
N ILE A 102 13.89 9.06 -6.36
CA ILE A 102 13.28 9.59 -5.13
C ILE A 102 13.41 8.67 -3.91
N LEU A 103 13.74 7.39 -4.11
CA LEU A 103 13.94 6.39 -3.06
C LEU A 103 15.33 5.73 -3.13
N ARG A 104 16.25 6.28 -3.94
CA ARG A 104 17.51 5.61 -4.26
C ARG A 104 18.34 5.34 -3.02
N ASP A 105 18.48 6.32 -2.13
CA ASP A 105 19.15 6.18 -0.84
C ASP A 105 18.51 5.11 0.05
N VAL A 106 17.18 5.00 0.05
CA VAL A 106 16.44 4.00 0.83
C VAL A 106 16.73 2.60 0.30
N ILE A 107 16.70 2.42 -1.02
CA ILE A 107 16.89 1.13 -1.69
C ILE A 107 18.34 0.66 -1.58
N GLU A 108 19.30 1.58 -1.75
CA GLU A 108 20.74 1.29 -1.70
C GLU A 108 21.22 1.01 -0.25
N SER A 109 20.46 1.44 0.77
CA SER A 109 20.78 1.18 2.19
C SER A 109 20.90 -0.30 2.57
N GLY A 110 20.35 -1.20 1.74
CA GLY A 110 20.30 -2.64 2.00
C GLY A 110 19.16 -3.08 2.94
N LYS A 111 18.41 -2.13 3.50
CA LYS A 111 17.24 -2.41 4.34
C LYS A 111 16.06 -2.95 3.51
N SER A 112 15.23 -3.77 4.15
CA SER A 112 14.01 -4.31 3.53
C SER A 112 12.95 -3.22 3.42
N LEU A 113 12.34 -3.11 2.24
CA LEU A 113 11.40 -2.05 1.85
C LEU A 113 10.03 -2.63 1.45
N LEU A 114 8.96 -2.15 2.09
CA LEU A 114 7.59 -2.44 1.68
C LEU A 114 6.94 -1.21 1.02
N LEU A 115 6.46 -1.37 -0.21
CA LEU A 115 5.75 -0.37 -0.98
C LEU A 115 4.23 -0.53 -0.81
N LEU A 116 3.57 0.52 -0.36
CA LEU A 116 2.13 0.60 -0.20
C LEU A 116 1.54 1.65 -1.15
N GLY A 117 0.25 1.51 -1.45
CA GLY A 117 -0.48 2.53 -2.21
C GLY A 117 -1.58 1.95 -3.08
N ARG A 118 -2.42 2.84 -3.59
CA ARG A 118 -3.59 2.48 -4.41
C ARG A 118 -3.22 1.73 -5.70
N PRO A 119 -4.12 0.93 -6.27
CA PRO A 119 -3.91 0.33 -7.59
C PRO A 119 -3.55 1.38 -8.64
N GLY A 120 -2.58 1.05 -9.52
CA GLY A 120 -2.16 1.93 -10.61
C GLY A 120 -1.30 3.14 -10.23
N VAL A 121 -0.93 3.31 -8.95
CA VAL A 121 -0.16 4.49 -8.50
C VAL A 121 1.32 4.48 -8.93
N GLY A 122 1.85 3.31 -9.32
CA GLY A 122 3.24 3.15 -9.77
C GLY A 122 4.09 2.16 -8.97
N LYS A 123 3.49 1.36 -8.09
CA LYS A 123 4.17 0.32 -7.29
C LYS A 123 5.07 -0.60 -8.12
N THR A 124 4.50 -1.25 -9.12
CA THR A 124 5.24 -2.17 -10.01
C THR A 124 6.33 -1.48 -10.81
N THR A 125 6.14 -0.19 -11.15
CA THR A 125 7.18 0.61 -11.83
C THR A 125 8.39 0.78 -10.93
N LEU A 126 8.18 1.15 -9.66
CA LEU A 126 9.25 1.22 -8.66
C LEU A 126 9.89 -0.15 -8.40
N LEU A 127 9.10 -1.22 -8.21
CA LEU A 127 9.66 -2.57 -8.00
C LEU A 127 10.59 -2.99 -9.15
N ARG A 128 10.12 -2.84 -10.40
CA ARG A 128 10.89 -3.19 -11.59
C ARG A 128 12.18 -2.40 -11.67
N GLU A 129 12.10 -1.10 -11.40
CA GLU A 129 13.28 -0.26 -11.48
C GLU A 129 14.27 -0.48 -10.34
N SER A 130 13.79 -0.72 -9.11
CA SER A 130 14.63 -1.15 -7.99
C SER A 130 15.41 -2.42 -8.34
N ALA A 131 14.74 -3.42 -8.94
CA ALA A 131 15.40 -4.64 -9.38
C ALA A 131 16.52 -4.36 -10.41
N ARG A 132 16.24 -3.50 -11.41
CA ARG A 132 17.23 -3.08 -12.41
C ARG A 132 18.42 -2.36 -11.78
N VAL A 133 18.19 -1.37 -10.93
CA VAL A 133 19.28 -0.60 -10.30
C VAL A 133 20.13 -1.52 -9.43
N LEU A 134 19.51 -2.33 -8.59
CA LEU A 134 20.24 -3.23 -7.70
C LEU A 134 21.05 -4.28 -8.47
N SER A 135 20.50 -4.84 -9.55
CA SER A 135 21.18 -5.89 -10.32
C SER A 135 22.22 -5.36 -11.31
N THR A 136 21.97 -4.22 -11.95
CA THR A 136 22.84 -3.69 -13.01
C THR A 136 23.85 -2.68 -12.48
N GLU A 137 23.43 -1.76 -11.62
CA GLU A 137 24.29 -0.68 -11.13
C GLU A 137 25.06 -1.10 -9.88
N LEU A 138 24.41 -1.79 -8.94
CA LEU A 138 25.04 -2.31 -7.73
C LEU A 138 25.53 -3.76 -7.85
N VAL A 139 25.28 -4.41 -8.99
CA VAL A 139 25.75 -5.77 -9.30
C VAL A 139 25.34 -6.81 -8.23
N LYS A 140 24.19 -6.59 -7.58
CA LYS A 140 23.65 -7.54 -6.59
C LYS A 140 23.00 -8.74 -7.26
N ARG A 141 23.04 -9.89 -6.57
CA ARG A 141 22.25 -11.08 -6.93
C ARG A 141 20.77 -10.83 -6.60
N VAL A 142 20.03 -10.30 -7.57
CA VAL A 142 18.60 -10.01 -7.45
C VAL A 142 17.76 -11.13 -8.06
N ILE A 143 16.78 -11.63 -7.31
CA ILE A 143 15.74 -12.53 -7.79
C ILE A 143 14.38 -11.85 -7.69
N ILE A 144 13.62 -11.89 -8.76
CA ILE A 144 12.23 -11.46 -8.79
C ILE A 144 11.33 -12.69 -8.69
N VAL A 145 10.43 -12.72 -7.71
CA VAL A 145 9.33 -13.67 -7.63
C VAL A 145 8.10 -13.00 -8.26
N ASP A 146 7.78 -13.40 -9.49
CA ASP A 146 6.79 -12.72 -10.33
C ASP A 146 5.53 -13.60 -10.50
N THR A 147 4.49 -13.29 -9.73
CA THR A 147 3.22 -14.03 -9.74
C THR A 147 2.30 -13.58 -10.86
N SER A 148 2.29 -12.28 -11.16
CA SER A 148 1.36 -11.67 -12.12
C SER A 148 1.99 -11.43 -13.49
N ASN A 149 3.28 -11.78 -13.66
CA ASN A 149 4.13 -11.39 -14.79
C ASN A 149 4.19 -9.87 -15.02
N GLU A 150 3.90 -9.07 -13.99
CA GLU A 150 3.86 -7.62 -14.15
C GLU A 150 5.26 -7.01 -14.09
N ILE A 151 6.21 -7.59 -13.35
CA ILE A 151 7.56 -7.03 -13.20
C ILE A 151 8.41 -7.38 -14.41
N GLY A 152 8.55 -8.67 -14.70
CA GLY A 152 9.40 -9.21 -15.76
C GLY A 152 8.72 -9.39 -17.11
N GLY A 153 7.41 -9.13 -17.22
CA GLY A 153 6.64 -9.37 -18.44
C GLY A 153 6.27 -10.84 -18.64
N ASP A 154 5.54 -11.14 -19.71
CA ASP A 154 5.13 -12.50 -20.07
C ASP A 154 6.19 -13.22 -20.92
N GLY A 155 6.06 -14.55 -21.03
CA GLY A 155 6.96 -15.42 -21.81
C GLY A 155 8.19 -15.88 -21.02
N ASP A 156 9.04 -16.70 -21.64
CA ASP A 156 10.19 -17.31 -20.96
C ASP A 156 11.34 -16.30 -20.78
N ILE A 157 11.46 -15.36 -21.71
CA ILE A 157 12.50 -14.33 -21.71
C ILE A 157 11.97 -13.05 -21.07
N ALA A 158 12.50 -12.73 -19.89
CA ALA A 158 12.12 -11.53 -19.16
C ALA A 158 12.44 -10.23 -19.92
N HIS A 159 11.63 -9.21 -19.65
CA HIS A 159 11.76 -7.87 -20.19
C HIS A 159 13.10 -7.22 -19.75
N PRO A 160 13.88 -6.59 -20.66
CA PRO A 160 15.18 -5.98 -20.33
C PRO A 160 15.14 -4.92 -19.21
N GLY A 161 13.95 -4.36 -18.95
CA GLY A 161 13.72 -3.37 -17.90
C GLY A 161 13.93 -3.88 -16.47
N ILE A 162 14.12 -5.18 -16.23
CA ILE A 162 14.57 -5.71 -14.92
C ILE A 162 16.09 -5.74 -14.76
N GLY A 163 16.86 -5.32 -15.78
CA GLY A 163 18.32 -5.34 -15.72
C GLY A 163 18.89 -6.76 -15.75
N ALA A 164 19.86 -7.03 -14.86
CA ALA A 164 20.50 -8.34 -14.73
C ALA A 164 19.77 -9.27 -13.72
N SER A 165 18.62 -8.84 -13.19
CA SER A 165 17.83 -9.64 -12.25
C SER A 165 17.40 -10.96 -12.88
N ARG A 166 17.45 -12.02 -12.08
CA ARG A 166 16.87 -13.33 -12.43
C ARG A 166 15.41 -13.32 -12.05
N ARG A 167 14.57 -14.02 -12.82
CA ARG A 167 13.12 -14.10 -12.57
C ARG A 167 12.72 -15.54 -12.32
N MET A 168 11.91 -15.74 -11.28
CA MET A 168 11.17 -16.96 -11.01
C MET A 168 9.69 -16.66 -11.19
N GLN A 169 9.04 -17.32 -12.16
CA GLN A 169 7.60 -17.18 -12.38
C GLN A 169 6.85 -18.11 -11.45
N VAL A 170 5.82 -17.59 -10.80
CA VAL A 170 4.99 -18.42 -9.91
C VAL A 170 3.90 -19.12 -10.74
N PRO A 171 3.84 -20.46 -10.77
CA PRO A 171 2.88 -21.18 -11.62
C PRO A 171 1.42 -20.91 -11.23
N ARG A 172 1.17 -20.72 -9.93
CA ARG A 172 -0.13 -20.39 -9.36
C ARG A 172 0.03 -19.47 -8.16
N PRO A 173 -0.86 -18.48 -7.95
CA PRO A 173 -0.74 -17.54 -6.84
C PRO A 173 -0.59 -18.18 -5.45
N ASP A 174 -1.27 -19.29 -5.19
CA ASP A 174 -1.21 -20.01 -3.91
C ASP A 174 0.16 -20.64 -3.62
N LEU A 175 1.03 -20.78 -4.63
CA LEU A 175 2.38 -21.33 -4.49
C LEU A 175 3.47 -20.26 -4.33
N GLN A 176 3.12 -18.98 -4.29
CA GLN A 176 4.09 -17.88 -4.22
C GLN A 176 5.06 -18.04 -3.04
N HIS A 177 4.54 -18.36 -1.85
CA HIS A 177 5.35 -18.60 -0.65
C HIS A 177 6.41 -19.70 -0.85
N ALA A 178 6.08 -20.79 -1.55
CA ALA A 178 7.02 -21.88 -1.81
C ALA A 178 8.13 -21.42 -2.76
N VAL A 179 7.79 -20.68 -3.82
CA VAL A 179 8.76 -20.10 -4.76
C VAL A 179 9.68 -19.08 -4.06
N MET A 180 9.15 -18.31 -3.10
CA MET A 180 9.97 -17.39 -2.29
C MET A 180 11.04 -18.14 -1.48
N ILE A 181 10.68 -19.28 -0.87
CA ILE A 181 11.63 -20.10 -0.11
C ILE A 181 12.65 -20.76 -1.06
N GLU A 182 12.19 -21.33 -2.16
CA GLU A 182 13.03 -21.94 -3.20
C GLU A 182 14.10 -20.95 -3.72
N ALA A 183 13.71 -19.68 -3.91
CA ALA A 183 14.62 -18.63 -4.35
C ALA A 183 15.84 -18.49 -3.41
N VAL A 184 15.63 -18.56 -2.09
CA VAL A 184 16.72 -18.46 -1.12
C VAL A 184 17.55 -19.74 -1.09
N GLU A 185 16.89 -20.90 -1.05
CA GLU A 185 17.54 -22.20 -0.90
C GLU A 185 18.44 -22.54 -2.10
N ASN A 186 18.01 -22.20 -3.31
CA ASN A 186 18.69 -22.65 -4.52
C ASN A 186 19.59 -21.59 -5.17
N HIS A 187 19.44 -20.31 -4.83
CA HIS A 187 20.06 -19.24 -5.63
C HIS A 187 20.82 -18.18 -4.82
N MET A 188 20.89 -18.30 -3.48
CA MET A 188 21.66 -17.42 -2.59
C MET A 188 21.56 -15.91 -2.94
N PRO A 189 20.34 -15.36 -3.07
CA PRO A 189 20.14 -13.97 -3.46
C PRO A 189 20.60 -13.01 -2.37
N GLU A 190 21.02 -11.82 -2.79
CA GLU A 190 21.23 -10.67 -1.89
C GLU A 190 19.93 -9.87 -1.75
N VAL A 191 19.10 -9.88 -2.81
CA VAL A 191 17.81 -9.18 -2.83
C VAL A 191 16.75 -10.08 -3.45
N ILE A 192 15.58 -10.13 -2.81
CA ILE A 192 14.37 -10.69 -3.41
C ILE A 192 13.34 -9.58 -3.61
N VAL A 193 12.83 -9.48 -4.84
CA VAL A 193 11.77 -8.55 -5.23
C VAL A 193 10.47 -9.33 -5.43
N ILE A 194 9.39 -8.92 -4.76
CA ILE A 194 8.10 -9.62 -4.76
C ILE A 194 7.01 -8.65 -5.22
N ASP A 195 6.17 -9.08 -6.15
CA ASP A 195 5.11 -8.23 -6.70
C ASP A 195 4.12 -7.78 -5.61
N GLU A 196 3.40 -8.71 -4.99
CA GLU A 196 2.42 -8.40 -3.94
C GLU A 196 2.38 -9.52 -2.90
N ILE A 197 2.45 -9.16 -1.62
CA ILE A 197 2.23 -10.06 -0.48
C ILE A 197 0.80 -9.86 0.03
N GLY A 198 0.03 -10.94 0.05
CA GLY A 198 -1.39 -10.96 0.41
C GLY A 198 -1.80 -12.07 1.38
N THR A 199 -0.99 -13.12 1.57
CA THR A 199 -1.37 -14.28 2.40
C THR A 199 -0.48 -14.46 3.64
N GLU A 200 -0.98 -15.21 4.63
CA GLU A 200 -0.23 -15.54 5.86
C GLU A 200 1.03 -16.37 5.54
N ALA A 201 0.92 -17.30 4.60
CA ALA A 201 2.04 -18.13 4.16
C ALA A 201 3.15 -17.28 3.51
N GLU A 202 2.79 -16.29 2.68
CA GLU A 202 3.75 -15.36 2.10
C GLU A 202 4.38 -14.44 3.16
N ALA A 203 3.62 -13.98 4.14
CA ALA A 203 4.14 -13.17 5.24
C ALA A 203 5.15 -13.95 6.09
N LEU A 204 4.86 -15.22 6.39
CA LEU A 204 5.76 -16.12 7.09
C LEU A 204 7.04 -16.37 6.26
N ALA A 205 6.90 -16.62 4.96
CA ALA A 205 8.03 -16.82 4.06
C ALA A 205 8.91 -15.56 4.02
N ALA A 206 8.33 -14.37 3.86
CA ALA A 206 9.04 -13.10 3.89
C ALA A 206 9.82 -12.92 5.20
N ARG A 207 9.21 -13.20 6.36
CA ARG A 207 9.91 -13.14 7.66
C ARG A 207 11.12 -14.08 7.70
N THR A 208 10.93 -15.33 7.28
CA THR A 208 12.00 -16.34 7.25
C THR A 208 13.16 -15.93 6.36
N ILE A 209 12.87 -15.28 5.23
CA ILE A 209 13.86 -14.79 4.28
C ILE A 209 14.62 -13.58 4.85
N ALA A 210 13.92 -12.64 5.48
CA ALA A 210 14.52 -11.49 6.13
C ALA A 210 15.45 -11.90 7.29
N GLU A 211 15.07 -12.89 8.09
CA GLU A 211 15.89 -13.45 9.17
C GLU A 211 17.20 -14.07 8.67
N ARG A 212 17.26 -14.48 7.40
CA ARG A 212 18.49 -14.95 6.74
C ARG A 212 19.36 -13.82 6.18
N GLY A 213 18.98 -12.56 6.39
CA GLY A 213 19.73 -11.37 5.96
C GLY A 213 19.55 -11.01 4.49
N VAL A 214 18.54 -11.55 3.81
CA VAL A 214 18.22 -11.18 2.42
C VAL A 214 17.38 -9.91 2.41
N GLN A 215 17.77 -8.92 1.62
CA GLN A 215 17.00 -7.69 1.45
C GLN A 215 15.69 -8.00 0.70
N LEU A 216 14.54 -7.63 1.26
CA LEU A 216 13.24 -7.77 0.59
C LEU A 216 12.75 -6.44 0.06
N ILE A 217 12.28 -6.42 -1.19
CA ILE A 217 11.54 -5.28 -1.74
C ILE A 217 10.21 -5.81 -2.27
N ALA A 218 9.12 -5.44 -1.61
CA ALA A 218 7.80 -6.00 -1.93
C ALA A 218 6.71 -4.94 -1.98
N THR A 219 5.55 -5.29 -2.52
CA THR A 219 4.31 -4.58 -2.20
C THR A 219 3.39 -5.45 -1.35
N ALA A 220 2.37 -4.85 -0.75
CA ALA A 220 1.36 -5.57 0.03
C ALA A 220 -0.06 -5.15 -0.36
N HIS A 221 -1.02 -6.03 -0.07
CA HIS A 221 -2.45 -5.78 -0.21
C HIS A 221 -2.95 -4.78 0.84
N GLY A 222 -2.53 -3.52 0.71
CA GLY A 222 -2.80 -2.44 1.64
C GLY A 222 -2.49 -1.08 1.00
N GLN A 223 -3.36 -0.10 1.23
CA GLN A 223 -3.19 1.24 0.67
C GLN A 223 -2.38 2.17 1.58
N THR A 224 -2.46 1.94 2.89
CA THR A 224 -1.84 2.73 3.95
C THR A 224 -1.33 1.82 5.07
N LEU A 225 -0.43 2.34 5.89
CA LEU A 225 0.08 1.73 7.10
C LEU A 225 -1.06 1.35 8.06
N ASP A 226 -2.02 2.25 8.27
CA ASP A 226 -3.20 1.99 9.12
C ASP A 226 -3.95 0.74 8.66
N ASN A 227 -4.19 0.61 7.35
CA ASN A 227 -4.87 -0.56 6.80
C ASN A 227 -4.05 -1.84 7.01
N LEU A 228 -2.73 -1.74 6.91
CA LEU A 228 -1.82 -2.87 7.09
C LEU A 228 -1.80 -3.34 8.56
N LEU A 229 -1.79 -2.40 9.51
CA LEU A 229 -1.82 -2.67 10.95
C LEU A 229 -3.15 -3.27 11.40
N MET A 230 -4.26 -2.87 10.77
CA MET A 230 -5.59 -3.41 11.07
C MET A 230 -5.87 -4.76 10.40
N ASN A 231 -5.03 -5.18 9.45
CA ASN A 231 -5.15 -6.46 8.77
C ASN A 231 -4.47 -7.57 9.59
N PRO A 232 -5.22 -8.55 10.16
CA PRO A 232 -4.62 -9.58 11.00
C PRO A 232 -3.52 -10.38 10.30
N THR A 233 -3.71 -10.69 9.01
CA THR A 233 -2.78 -11.46 8.20
C THR A 233 -1.52 -10.67 7.87
N LEU A 234 -1.66 -9.42 7.44
CA LEU A 234 -0.53 -8.63 6.97
C LEU A 234 0.20 -7.86 8.11
N SER A 235 -0.42 -7.72 9.28
CA SER A 235 0.22 -7.15 10.46
C SER A 235 1.49 -7.92 10.88
N ASP A 236 1.58 -9.19 10.49
CA ASP A 236 2.77 -10.02 10.71
C ASP A 236 4.01 -9.49 9.97
N LEU A 237 3.84 -8.82 8.82
CA LEU A 237 4.93 -8.11 8.14
C LEU A 237 5.48 -6.94 8.98
N LEU A 238 4.66 -6.43 9.89
CA LEU A 238 4.98 -5.31 10.79
C LEU A 238 5.39 -5.78 12.20
N GLY A 239 5.70 -7.07 12.34
CA GLY A 239 6.12 -7.69 13.60
C GLY A 239 4.97 -8.34 14.38
N GLY A 240 3.75 -8.35 13.84
CA GLY A 240 2.55 -8.97 14.40
C GLY A 240 2.06 -8.28 15.68
N ILE A 241 0.76 -8.03 15.82
CA ILE A 241 0.21 -7.33 16.99
C ILE A 241 -0.46 -8.31 17.94
N HIS A 242 -0.23 -8.17 19.24
CA HIS A 242 -0.90 -8.98 20.28
C HIS A 242 -1.20 -8.17 21.54
N ALA A 243 -2.16 -8.66 22.32
CA ALA A 243 -2.49 -8.11 23.62
C ALA A 243 -1.57 -8.71 24.70
N VAL A 244 -0.85 -7.85 25.43
CA VAL A 244 -0.02 -8.21 26.58
C VAL A 244 -0.69 -7.71 27.85
N THR A 245 -0.69 -8.53 28.90
CA THR A 245 -1.14 -8.10 30.23
C THR A 245 0.07 -7.71 31.08
N LEU A 246 0.18 -6.43 31.37
CA LEU A 246 1.18 -5.82 32.24
C LEU A 246 0.85 -6.06 33.72
N SER A 247 1.88 -6.04 34.55
CA SER A 247 1.73 -5.99 36.00
C SER A 247 1.16 -4.64 36.45
N ASP A 248 0.62 -4.59 37.67
CA ASP A 248 0.04 -3.37 38.25
C ASP A 248 1.07 -2.25 38.37
N GLU A 249 2.32 -2.60 38.69
CA GLU A 249 3.44 -1.67 38.77
C GLU A 249 3.81 -1.10 37.39
N GLU A 250 3.92 -1.95 36.36
CA GLU A 250 4.29 -1.51 35.02
C GLU A 250 3.16 -0.73 34.35
N ALA A 251 1.90 -1.13 34.56
CA ALA A 251 0.73 -0.41 34.07
C ALA A 251 0.63 1.00 34.70
N ARG A 252 0.88 1.12 36.02
CA ARG A 252 0.98 2.44 36.69
C ARG A 252 2.15 3.26 36.16
N ARG A 253 3.31 2.65 35.97
CA ARG A 253 4.52 3.31 35.46
C ARG A 253 4.31 3.88 34.05
N ARG A 254 3.61 3.15 33.19
CA ARG A 254 3.31 3.58 31.81
C ARG A 254 2.06 4.47 31.69
N GLY A 255 1.25 4.55 32.75
CA GLY A 255 -0.02 5.28 32.72
C GLY A 255 -1.06 4.64 31.80
N THR A 256 -0.99 3.32 31.60
CA THR A 256 -1.84 2.56 30.67
C THR A 256 -2.75 1.59 31.40
N GLN A 257 -3.69 0.98 30.67
CA GLN A 257 -4.46 -0.16 31.16
C GLN A 257 -3.54 -1.37 31.40
N LYS A 258 -4.01 -2.35 32.18
CA LYS A 258 -3.28 -3.61 32.39
C LYS A 258 -3.10 -4.37 31.07
N THR A 259 -4.03 -4.27 30.14
CA THR A 259 -3.89 -4.88 28.82
C THR A 259 -3.52 -3.81 27.80
N VAL A 260 -2.42 -4.03 27.07
CA VAL A 260 -1.91 -3.15 26.02
C VAL A 260 -1.61 -3.95 24.75
N LEU A 261 -1.60 -3.30 23.61
CA LEU A 261 -1.16 -3.92 22.36
C LEU A 261 0.35 -3.72 22.19
N GLU A 262 1.07 -4.80 21.88
CA GLU A 262 2.51 -4.78 21.58
C GLU A 262 2.82 -5.63 20.35
N ARG A 263 3.96 -5.35 19.70
CA ARG A 263 4.48 -6.19 18.63
C ARG A 263 4.99 -7.53 19.18
N LYS A 264 4.81 -8.61 18.44
CA LYS A 264 5.32 -9.96 18.79
C LYS A 264 6.81 -10.11 18.48
N ALA A 265 7.27 -9.45 17.41
CA ALA A 265 8.62 -9.59 16.87
C ALA A 265 9.08 -8.28 16.19
N PRO A 266 10.36 -8.18 15.80
CA PRO A 266 10.80 -7.17 14.84
C PRO A 266 9.99 -7.25 13.53
N PRO A 267 9.70 -6.11 12.87
CA PRO A 267 9.09 -6.11 11.54
C PRO A 267 9.96 -6.81 10.50
N THR A 268 9.33 -7.44 9.51
CA THR A 268 10.01 -8.03 8.36
C THR A 268 10.65 -6.95 7.47
N PHE A 269 10.01 -5.78 7.41
CA PHE A 269 10.47 -4.64 6.61
C PHE A 269 10.90 -3.49 7.50
N ASP A 270 12.12 -2.99 7.31
CA ASP A 270 12.70 -1.90 8.10
C ASP A 270 12.13 -0.54 7.71
N THR A 271 11.74 -0.39 6.44
CA THR A 271 11.19 0.85 5.87
C THR A 271 9.88 0.59 5.14
N LEU A 272 8.91 1.47 5.35
CA LEU A 272 7.65 1.47 4.58
C LEU A 272 7.58 2.73 3.74
N VAL A 273 7.09 2.59 2.51
CA VAL A 273 6.85 3.73 1.63
C VAL A 273 5.42 3.69 1.13
N GLU A 274 4.65 4.73 1.43
CA GLU A 274 3.32 4.93 0.85
C GLU A 274 3.43 5.83 -0.38
N ILE A 275 3.13 5.27 -1.55
CA ILE A 275 3.04 6.03 -2.79
C ILE A 275 1.68 6.71 -2.83
N ARG A 276 1.64 8.03 -2.59
CA ARG A 276 0.41 8.82 -2.57
C ARG A 276 -0.07 9.11 -4.00
N ASN A 277 0.87 9.51 -4.84
CA ASN A 277 0.73 9.70 -6.28
C ASN A 277 2.12 9.57 -6.95
N ARG A 278 2.21 9.84 -8.27
CA ARG A 278 3.45 9.66 -9.05
C ARG A 278 4.59 10.61 -8.63
N GLU A 279 4.25 11.73 -8.00
CA GLU A 279 5.19 12.80 -7.64
C GLU A 279 5.40 12.92 -6.12
N GLU A 280 4.65 12.16 -5.29
CA GLU A 280 4.64 12.32 -3.83
C GLU A 280 4.63 10.96 -3.12
N LEU A 281 5.60 10.77 -2.22
CA LEU A 281 5.75 9.56 -1.40
C LEU A 281 5.89 9.92 0.09
N SER A 282 5.30 9.11 0.96
CA SER A 282 5.57 9.14 2.41
C SER A 282 6.53 8.01 2.76
N VAL A 283 7.69 8.35 3.33
CA VAL A 283 8.71 7.39 3.77
C VAL A 283 8.67 7.27 5.29
N TYR A 284 8.39 6.08 5.79
CA TYR A 284 8.41 5.72 7.20
C TYR A 284 9.68 4.92 7.46
N HIS A 285 10.71 5.60 7.95
CA HIS A 285 11.93 4.96 8.41
C HIS A 285 11.70 4.27 9.76
N GLU A 286 12.43 3.18 10.01
CA GLU A 286 12.40 2.44 11.27
C GLU A 286 10.98 1.96 11.64
N THR A 287 10.45 1.03 10.85
CA THR A 287 9.09 0.46 11.02
C THR A 287 8.79 0.09 12.47
N SER A 288 9.75 -0.44 13.22
CA SER A 288 9.58 -0.77 14.65
C SER A 288 9.06 0.41 15.46
N SER A 289 9.70 1.58 15.32
CA SER A 289 9.33 2.81 16.03
C SER A 289 7.98 3.35 15.59
N VAL A 290 7.70 3.24 14.30
CA VAL A 290 6.46 3.71 13.67
C VAL A 290 5.26 2.90 14.20
N VAL A 291 5.39 1.57 14.23
CA VAL A 291 4.35 0.68 14.75
C VAL A 291 4.16 0.89 16.26
N ASP A 292 5.25 1.02 17.03
CA ASP A 292 5.15 1.24 18.48
C ASP A 292 4.50 2.60 18.82
N ALA A 293 4.75 3.63 18.01
CA ALA A 293 4.07 4.91 18.14
C ALA A 293 2.56 4.76 17.88
N PHE A 294 2.19 4.04 16.80
CA PHE A 294 0.81 3.78 16.45
C PHE A 294 0.05 3.03 17.55
N LEU A 295 0.63 1.94 18.07
CA LEU A 295 0.02 1.14 19.15
C LEU A 295 -0.19 1.95 20.45
N ARG A 296 0.58 3.02 20.65
CA ARG A 296 0.43 3.96 21.78
C ARG A 296 -0.52 5.13 21.47
N GLY A 297 -1.24 5.09 20.34
CA GLY A 297 -2.16 6.14 19.91
C GLY A 297 -1.47 7.44 19.48
N ARG A 298 -0.18 7.38 19.12
CA ARG A 298 0.58 8.53 18.60
C ARG A 298 0.65 8.45 17.07
N SER A 299 0.55 9.59 16.40
CA SER A 299 0.74 9.67 14.95
C SER A 299 2.22 9.63 14.60
N ALA A 300 2.65 8.63 13.84
CA ALA A 300 3.96 8.65 13.20
C ALA A 300 3.94 9.68 12.06
N ARG A 301 4.95 10.56 12.03
CA ARG A 301 5.10 11.53 10.93
C ARG A 301 6.10 10.96 9.92
N PRO A 302 5.66 10.61 8.70
CA PRO A 302 6.58 10.19 7.66
C PRO A 302 7.43 11.37 7.16
N GLU A 303 8.56 11.04 6.56
CA GLU A 303 9.29 11.94 5.68
C GLU A 303 8.55 12.00 4.34
N VAL A 304 8.01 13.16 3.96
CA VAL A 304 7.32 13.30 2.67
C VAL A 304 8.32 13.75 1.61
N ARG A 305 8.40 13.01 0.51
CA ARG A 305 9.26 13.31 -0.64
C ARG A 305 8.42 13.75 -1.82
N LEU A 306 8.78 14.88 -2.41
CA LEU A 306 8.20 15.42 -3.63
C LEU A 306 9.22 15.35 -4.77
N ARG A 307 8.84 14.72 -5.88
CA ARG A 307 9.68 14.70 -7.08
C ARG A 307 9.78 16.11 -7.69
N LYS A 308 10.98 16.44 -8.17
CA LYS A 308 11.31 17.67 -8.87
C LYS A 308 12.00 17.33 -10.19
N ALA A 309 12.20 18.35 -11.03
CA ALA A 309 12.90 18.17 -12.31
C ALA A 309 14.33 17.60 -12.13
N ASP A 310 15.03 18.02 -11.07
CA ASP A 310 16.43 17.66 -10.81
C ASP A 310 16.60 16.71 -9.60
N GLY A 311 15.58 15.90 -9.30
CA GLY A 311 15.62 14.92 -8.20
C GLY A 311 14.38 14.94 -7.32
N TYR A 312 14.55 15.15 -6.01
CA TYR A 312 13.44 15.26 -5.08
C TYR A 312 13.71 16.28 -3.97
N GLU A 313 12.63 16.75 -3.36
CA GLU A 313 12.62 17.63 -2.19
C GLU A 313 11.97 16.88 -1.03
N VAL A 314 12.54 17.01 0.18
CA VAL A 314 11.94 16.48 1.40
C VAL A 314 11.11 17.59 2.06
N VAL A 315 9.78 17.42 2.08
CA VAL A 315 8.82 18.39 2.61
C VAL A 315 8.22 17.86 3.91
N GLY A 316 8.86 18.20 5.02
CA GLY A 316 8.48 17.73 6.34
C GLY A 316 9.42 16.64 6.83
N GLN A 317 10.18 16.97 7.87
CA GLN A 317 11.02 15.99 8.53
C GLN A 317 10.16 15.04 9.36
N ALA A 318 10.46 13.73 9.26
CA ALA A 318 10.10 12.79 10.31
C ALA A 318 10.54 13.42 11.64
N ALA A 319 9.63 13.52 12.61
CA ALA A 319 10.04 13.95 13.94
C ALA A 319 11.16 13.00 14.38
N ALA A 320 12.36 13.54 14.58
CA ALA A 320 13.54 12.77 14.96
C ALA A 320 13.16 11.83 16.11
N ALA A 321 13.74 10.62 16.06
CA ALA A 321 13.60 9.59 17.07
C ALA A 321 13.43 10.18 18.47
N ILE A 322 12.38 9.73 19.17
CA ILE A 322 12.16 10.04 20.57
C ILE A 322 13.50 9.80 21.28
N PRO A 323 14.13 10.82 21.91
CA PRO A 323 15.33 10.58 22.69
C PRO A 323 14.96 9.55 23.75
N GLU A 324 15.75 8.48 23.89
CA GLU A 324 15.70 7.67 25.10
C GLU A 324 15.74 8.63 26.29
N LEU A 325 14.76 8.51 27.18
CA LEU A 325 14.63 9.37 28.35
C LEU A 325 15.99 9.42 29.07
N PRO A 326 16.58 10.61 29.30
CA PRO A 326 17.75 10.71 30.15
C PRO A 326 17.36 10.25 31.55
N LYS A 327 18.10 9.28 32.08
CA LYS A 327 18.04 8.91 33.50
C LYS A 327 18.28 10.17 34.34
N HIS A 328 17.30 10.49 35.19
CA HIS A 328 17.33 11.42 36.32
C HIS A 328 18.25 12.65 36.22
N ARG A 329 17.63 13.83 36.20
CA ARG A 329 18.09 14.95 37.03
C ARG A 329 16.90 15.55 37.75
N ASP A 330 17.00 15.53 39.08
CA ASP A 330 16.17 16.32 39.97
C ASP A 330 16.21 17.79 39.53
N ARG A 331 15.04 18.41 39.41
CA ARG A 331 14.87 19.85 39.64
C ARG A 331 13.41 20.29 39.68
N GLU A 332 13.06 20.77 40.86
CA GLU A 332 12.39 22.05 41.16
C GLU A 332 11.33 22.58 40.20
N ARG A 333 10.15 22.85 40.79
CA ARG A 333 9.01 23.55 40.20
C ARG A 333 9.39 24.93 39.66
N PRO A 334 8.82 25.33 38.51
CA PRO A 334 8.54 26.72 38.22
C PRO A 334 7.05 27.03 38.25
N SER A 335 6.78 28.26 38.68
CA SER A 335 5.51 28.93 38.92
C SER A 335 4.77 29.42 37.65
N GLN A 336 3.43 29.37 37.75
CA GLN A 336 2.35 30.15 37.12
C GLN A 336 2.55 30.93 35.80
N ALA A 337 1.61 30.70 34.86
CA ALA A 337 0.97 31.67 33.95
C ALA A 337 -0.40 31.11 33.45
N PRO A 338 -1.23 31.81 32.64
CA PRO A 338 -2.35 32.68 33.05
C PRO A 338 -3.77 32.14 32.69
N SER A 339 -4.79 32.84 33.23
CA SER A 339 -6.27 32.64 33.20
C SER A 339 -6.89 31.59 32.26
N ALA A 340 -7.52 30.57 32.87
CA ALA A 340 -8.25 29.48 32.21
C ALA A 340 -9.62 29.92 31.67
N ARG A 341 -9.86 29.74 30.37
CA ARG A 341 -11.22 29.49 29.86
C ARG A 341 -11.70 28.18 30.48
N LYS A 342 -12.85 28.18 31.14
CA LYS A 342 -13.42 26.99 31.79
C LYS A 342 -13.69 25.93 30.73
N THR A 343 -12.91 24.84 30.75
CA THR A 343 -13.11 23.68 29.89
C THR A 343 -14.42 23.00 30.28
N MET A 344 -15.34 22.84 29.33
CA MET A 344 -16.65 22.23 29.56
C MET A 344 -16.57 20.70 29.47
N CYS A 345 -17.07 19.98 30.47
CA CYS A 345 -17.15 18.52 30.46
C CYS A 345 -18.50 18.04 29.85
N ILE A 346 -18.44 17.27 28.76
CA ILE A 346 -19.61 16.77 28.02
C ILE A 346 -19.79 15.28 28.27
N TYR A 347 -20.97 14.84 28.70
CA TYR A 347 -21.33 13.42 28.78
C TYR A 347 -22.06 12.96 27.50
N PRO A 348 -21.47 12.07 26.68
CA PRO A 348 -22.12 11.56 25.48
C PRO A 348 -23.12 10.45 25.82
N TYR A 349 -24.40 10.69 25.57
CA TYR A 349 -25.48 9.71 25.74
C TYR A 349 -26.11 9.36 24.39
N GLY A 350 -25.90 8.12 23.91
CA GLY A 350 -26.37 7.70 22.58
C GLY A 350 -25.59 8.30 21.41
N VAL A 351 -24.41 8.89 21.67
CA VAL A 351 -23.49 9.46 20.68
C VAL A 351 -22.12 8.78 20.79
N SER A 352 -21.46 8.51 19.66
CA SER A 352 -20.12 7.92 19.64
C SER A 352 -19.09 8.85 20.30
N LYS A 353 -18.38 8.35 21.33
CA LYS A 353 -17.32 9.08 22.03
C LYS A 353 -16.21 9.52 21.07
N ASP A 354 -15.81 8.65 20.14
CA ASP A 354 -14.77 8.93 19.17
C ASP A 354 -15.17 10.03 18.17
N ARG A 355 -16.45 10.08 17.77
CA ARG A 355 -16.96 11.16 16.92
C ARG A 355 -17.01 12.50 17.66
N LEU A 356 -17.41 12.49 18.93
CA LEU A 356 -17.42 13.70 19.76
C LEU A 356 -15.99 14.21 20.02
N LEU A 357 -15.02 13.31 20.28
CA LEU A 357 -13.60 13.65 20.43
C LEU A 357 -13.02 14.28 19.16
N ARG A 358 -13.35 13.73 17.98
CA ARG A 358 -12.96 14.34 16.70
C ARG A 358 -13.59 15.72 16.52
N ALA A 359 -14.88 15.86 16.76
CA ALA A 359 -15.57 17.16 16.64
C ALA A 359 -14.99 18.23 17.58
N ILE A 360 -14.64 17.88 18.82
CA ILE A 360 -13.98 18.79 19.77
C ILE A 360 -12.61 19.23 19.24
N THR A 361 -11.84 18.29 18.69
CA THR A 361 -10.49 18.54 18.15
C THR A 361 -10.55 19.38 16.87
N ASP A 362 -11.44 19.04 15.95
CA ASP A 362 -11.59 19.69 14.64
C ASP A 362 -12.14 21.11 14.79
N LEU A 363 -13.10 21.32 15.71
CA LEU A 363 -13.68 22.63 15.99
C LEU A 363 -12.85 23.47 16.98
N GLN A 364 -11.77 22.90 17.54
CA GLN A 364 -10.89 23.53 18.53
C GLN A 364 -11.65 24.15 19.72
N VAL A 365 -12.73 23.51 20.16
CA VAL A 365 -13.53 23.99 21.30
C VAL A 365 -12.95 23.49 22.62
N SER A 366 -13.00 24.32 23.67
CA SER A 366 -12.51 23.97 25.00
C SER A 366 -13.50 23.05 25.73
N ALA A 367 -13.56 21.79 25.32
CA ALA A 367 -14.41 20.76 25.92
C ALA A 367 -13.70 19.42 26.11
N THR A 368 -14.13 18.64 27.10
CA THR A 368 -13.62 17.31 27.43
C THR A 368 -14.76 16.31 27.61
N ILE A 369 -14.52 15.02 27.40
CA ILE A 369 -15.56 13.99 27.56
C ILE A 369 -15.60 13.46 29.00
N ALA A 370 -16.76 13.60 29.66
CA ALA A 370 -17.00 13.08 30.99
C ALA A 370 -17.20 11.55 30.98
N LYS A 371 -16.67 10.87 32.01
CA LYS A 371 -16.79 9.40 32.15
C LYS A 371 -18.13 8.99 32.75
N THR A 372 -18.66 9.81 33.66
CA THR A 372 -19.97 9.63 34.28
C THR A 372 -20.80 10.90 34.15
N PRO A 373 -22.14 10.82 34.19
CA PRO A 373 -23.00 12.01 34.17
C PRO A 373 -22.69 12.99 35.31
N LYS A 374 -22.27 12.50 36.48
CA LYS A 374 -21.98 13.33 37.65
C LYS A 374 -20.74 14.21 37.50
N ASP A 375 -19.85 13.87 36.55
CA ASP A 375 -18.62 14.61 36.27
C ASP A 375 -18.77 15.56 35.06
N ALA A 376 -20.00 15.73 34.56
CA ALA A 376 -20.30 16.51 33.37
C ALA A 376 -20.93 17.86 33.72
N ASP A 377 -20.67 18.86 32.87
CA ASP A 377 -21.38 20.14 32.88
C ASP A 377 -22.61 20.09 31.95
N ILE A 378 -22.61 19.24 30.92
CA ILE A 378 -23.69 19.11 29.93
C ILE A 378 -23.78 17.67 29.40
N ALA A 379 -24.97 17.22 29.00
CA ALA A 379 -25.16 15.93 28.33
C ALA A 379 -25.46 16.13 26.83
N LEU A 380 -24.77 15.40 25.95
CA LEU A 380 -25.02 15.45 24.51
C LEU A 380 -25.72 14.19 24.04
N THR A 381 -26.91 14.33 23.45
CA THR A 381 -27.68 13.22 22.87
C THR A 381 -28.28 13.55 21.50
N LEU A 382 -28.73 12.52 20.77
CA LEU A 382 -29.47 12.68 19.52
C LEU A 382 -30.97 12.80 19.82
N LYS A 383 -31.68 13.67 19.10
CA LYS A 383 -33.13 13.90 19.22
C LYS A 383 -34.00 12.62 19.10
N ALA A 384 -33.47 11.58 18.44
CA ALA A 384 -34.12 10.27 18.33
C ALA A 384 -34.09 9.46 19.64
N HIS A 385 -33.09 9.68 20.50
CA HIS A 385 -32.95 9.00 21.80
C HIS A 385 -33.79 9.68 22.89
N GLU A 386 -33.96 11.00 22.82
CA GLU A 386 -34.85 11.79 23.68
C GLU A 386 -36.29 11.26 23.66
N LYS A 387 -36.83 10.94 22.48
CA LYS A 387 -38.20 10.40 22.33
C LYS A 387 -38.35 8.93 22.73
N ARG A 388 -37.27 8.15 22.70
CA ARG A 388 -37.31 6.68 22.94
C ARG A 388 -37.12 6.31 24.40
N GLN A 389 -36.41 7.12 25.18
CA GLN A 389 -36.15 6.85 26.61
C GLN A 389 -36.29 8.14 27.44
N PRO A 390 -37.52 8.68 27.59
CA PRO A 390 -37.74 9.96 28.28
C PRO A 390 -37.39 9.90 29.77
N ARG A 391 -37.45 8.72 30.42
CA ARG A 391 -37.03 8.57 31.83
C ARG A 391 -35.53 8.81 32.01
N THR A 392 -34.68 8.25 31.15
CA THR A 392 -33.22 8.39 31.27
C THR A 392 -32.73 9.81 30.98
N VAL A 393 -33.43 10.54 30.11
CA VAL A 393 -33.15 11.97 29.88
C VAL A 393 -33.59 12.79 31.09
N LYS A 394 -34.75 12.48 31.66
CA LYS A 394 -35.24 13.11 32.90
C LYS A 394 -34.32 12.85 34.10
N ASP A 395 -33.71 11.66 34.19
CA ASP A 395 -32.71 11.34 35.21
C ASP A 395 -31.40 12.15 35.04
N LEU A 396 -31.06 12.55 33.81
CA LEU A 396 -29.92 13.44 33.53
C LEU A 396 -30.26 14.90 33.83
N GLU A 397 -31.49 15.34 33.53
CA GLU A 397 -32.02 16.65 33.91
C GLU A 397 -32.11 16.81 35.44
N ASP A 398 -32.56 15.77 36.16
CA ASP A 398 -32.64 15.73 37.62
C ASP A 398 -31.24 15.76 38.29
N LEU A 399 -30.17 15.41 37.54
CA LEU A 399 -28.77 15.59 37.93
C LEU A 399 -28.23 17.00 37.66
N GLY A 400 -29.05 17.91 37.13
CA GLY A 400 -28.70 19.30 36.85
C GLY A 400 -27.92 19.51 35.55
N LEU A 401 -27.94 18.53 34.63
CA LEU A 401 -27.34 18.64 33.30
C LEU A 401 -28.37 19.22 32.32
N GLU A 402 -28.03 20.32 31.66
CA GLU A 402 -28.82 20.86 30.53
C GLU A 402 -28.63 20.05 29.24
#